data_AF-A0A7N4PLU3-F1
#
_entry.id   AF-A0A7N4PLU3-F1
#
_cell.length_a   1.000
_cell.length_b   1.000
_cell.length_c   1.000
_cell.angle_alpha   90.00
_cell.angle_beta   90.00
_cell.angle_gamma   90.00
#
_symmetry.space_group_name_H-M   'P 1'
#
loop_
_entity.id
_entity.type
_entity.pdbx_description
1 polymer ?
#
loop_
_entity_poly.entity_id
_entity_poly.type
_entity_poly.pdbx_seq_one_letter_code
_entity_poly.pdbx_strand_id
1 'polypeptide(L)'
;MGHILHLPLAPPSLPFLLFFQLNPSTSPFSYFYSAHTKPIKSSRQNRSSLQDTDHLANTSQDPGKLRMELIQDTSRPPLVNVKGVPLIKYFAETLELVKDFQAWPDDILISTYPKSGTTWLSEIVDMIQKGGDQEKCQQTPIHLRVPFLEFKVPGIPLGIETLKNTPAPRLIKTHLPLSLIPQSFLDQKVKVIYVARNAKDVVVSYYNFYKMAKVHPDPGTWENFLEKFMTGQVSYGSWYQHVVEWWELSKRHPVLYLFFEDVKKDPKKEIQKIAEFMGRPLPEDVIDRIVQHTSFKKMKENPMTNYSTIPSEIMDHSISPFMRKGIVGDWKNTFTVAQNERFDADYKKKMSGSDLHFQNEL
;
A
#
# COMPACT_ATOMS: atom_id res chain seq x y z
N MET A 1 -32.62 -53.37 -39.14
CA MET A 1 -31.63 -54.09 -39.97
C MET A 1 -31.09 -53.10 -40.99
N GLY A 2 -29.77 -52.97 -41.08
CA GLY A 2 -29.07 -51.85 -41.72
C GLY A 2 -28.79 -51.99 -43.21
N HIS A 3 -28.18 -50.93 -43.77
CA HIS A 3 -27.27 -50.82 -44.94
C HIS A 3 -26.75 -49.37 -44.91
N ILE A 4 -25.52 -49.05 -44.48
CA ILE A 4 -24.18 -49.15 -45.12
C ILE A 4 -24.07 -48.38 -46.44
N LEU A 5 -23.19 -47.36 -46.49
CA LEU A 5 -22.05 -47.27 -47.44
C LEU A 5 -21.04 -46.15 -47.08
N HIS A 6 -19.79 -46.40 -47.47
CA HIS A 6 -18.51 -45.82 -47.05
C HIS A 6 -17.93 -44.78 -48.05
N LEU A 7 -17.19 -43.77 -47.54
CA LEU A 7 -15.90 -43.12 -47.97
C LEU A 7 -15.72 -42.58 -49.42
N PRO A 8 -14.80 -41.60 -49.76
CA PRO A 8 -13.41 -41.44 -49.25
C PRO A 8 -12.72 -40.02 -49.18
N LEU A 9 -11.59 -39.97 -48.44
CA LEU A 9 -10.25 -39.30 -48.59
C LEU A 9 -10.01 -37.83 -49.10
N ALA A 10 -9.47 -36.98 -48.18
CA ALA A 10 -8.27 -36.07 -48.18
C ALA A 10 -8.10 -34.85 -49.14
N PRO A 11 -7.07 -33.95 -48.95
CA PRO A 11 -6.84 -32.81 -48.00
C PRO A 11 -6.74 -31.44 -48.79
N PRO A 12 -6.06 -30.30 -48.42
CA PRO A 12 -5.32 -29.82 -47.21
C PRO A 12 -5.77 -28.40 -46.71
N SER A 13 -5.33 -27.86 -45.55
CA SER A 13 -4.28 -26.83 -45.45
C SER A 13 -4.19 -26.23 -44.03
N LEU A 14 -2.95 -25.94 -43.59
CA LEU A 14 -2.58 -25.31 -42.30
C LEU A 14 -3.14 -23.88 -42.14
N PRO A 15 -3.14 -23.35 -40.89
CA PRO A 15 -2.16 -22.29 -40.61
C PRO A 15 -1.44 -22.41 -39.25
N PHE A 16 -0.10 -22.29 -39.33
CA PHE A 16 0.83 -21.62 -38.43
C PHE A 16 0.52 -21.58 -36.91
N LEU A 17 1.19 -22.47 -36.18
CA LEU A 17 1.67 -22.18 -34.82
C LEU A 17 2.83 -21.17 -34.91
N LEU A 18 2.67 -20.01 -34.29
CA LEU A 18 3.79 -19.13 -33.94
C LEU A 18 4.17 -19.42 -32.47
N PHE A 19 5.27 -20.13 -32.32
CA PHE A 19 6.06 -20.15 -31.09
C PHE A 19 6.64 -18.75 -30.86
N PHE A 20 6.24 -18.07 -29.78
CA PHE A 20 7.06 -17.02 -29.21
C PHE A 20 7.93 -17.62 -28.11
N GLN A 21 9.22 -17.74 -28.39
CA GLN A 21 10.25 -17.86 -27.36
C GLN A 21 10.20 -16.60 -26.49
N LEU A 22 9.87 -16.78 -25.22
CA LEU A 22 9.99 -15.73 -24.21
C LEU A 22 11.48 -15.53 -23.89
N ASN A 23 11.99 -14.35 -24.26
CA ASN A 23 13.28 -13.85 -23.83
C ASN A 23 13.10 -13.19 -22.45
N PRO A 24 13.78 -13.61 -21.37
CA PRO A 24 13.58 -13.07 -20.04
C PRO A 24 14.49 -11.86 -19.83
N SER A 25 14.12 -10.69 -20.36
CA SER A 25 14.81 -9.42 -20.06
C SER A 25 14.03 -8.18 -20.47
N THR A 26 12.76 -8.07 -20.09
CA THR A 26 12.04 -6.78 -20.17
C THR A 26 11.10 -6.60 -18.97
N SER A 27 11.35 -5.53 -18.21
CA SER A 27 10.53 -5.06 -17.09
C SER A 27 9.18 -4.51 -17.60
N PRO A 28 8.05 -4.74 -16.91
CA PRO A 28 6.71 -4.39 -17.41
C PRO A 28 6.36 -2.89 -17.40
N PHE A 29 7.31 -1.97 -17.26
CA PHE A 29 7.04 -0.52 -17.23
C PHE A 29 7.02 0.19 -18.60
N SER A 30 7.20 -0.54 -19.71
CA SER A 30 7.43 0.09 -21.03
C SER A 30 6.17 0.39 -21.86
N TYR A 31 4.95 0.05 -21.41
CA TYR A 31 3.76 0.07 -22.27
C TYR A 31 2.90 1.35 -22.21
N PHE A 32 3.29 2.37 -21.44
CA PHE A 32 2.48 3.59 -21.28
C PHE A 32 3.18 4.87 -21.75
N TYR A 33 3.90 4.86 -22.87
CA TYR A 33 4.26 6.10 -23.58
C TYR A 33 4.48 5.84 -25.08
N SER A 34 3.44 6.03 -25.90
CA SER A 34 3.60 6.39 -27.32
C SER A 34 2.27 6.73 -27.99
N ALA A 35 1.91 8.02 -27.99
CA ALA A 35 1.02 8.66 -28.97
C ALA A 35 0.97 10.17 -28.67
N HIS A 36 0.98 11.14 -29.58
CA HIS A 36 1.03 11.24 -31.04
C HIS A 36 1.35 12.73 -31.32
N THR A 37 2.43 13.07 -32.01
CA THR A 37 2.54 14.38 -32.70
C THR A 37 3.26 14.18 -34.02
N LYS A 38 2.51 14.19 -35.13
CA LYS A 38 3.05 14.34 -36.49
C LYS A 38 3.14 15.83 -36.84
N PRO A 39 4.23 16.32 -37.44
CA PRO A 39 4.30 17.71 -37.92
C PRO A 39 3.72 17.83 -39.34
N ILE A 40 2.93 18.89 -39.56
CA ILE A 40 2.49 19.35 -40.88
C ILE A 40 3.47 20.44 -41.36
N LYS A 41 3.86 20.40 -42.64
CA LYS A 41 4.70 21.40 -43.32
C LYS A 41 3.89 22.26 -44.31
N SER A 42 4.47 23.43 -44.61
CA SER A 42 4.19 24.41 -45.69
C SER A 42 3.24 25.56 -45.28
N SER A 43 3.42 26.83 -45.67
CA SER A 43 4.28 27.48 -46.68
C SER A 43 4.38 29.01 -46.44
N ARG A 44 5.47 29.60 -46.99
CA ARG A 44 5.89 31.02 -47.19
C ARG A 44 4.79 32.10 -47.36
N GLN A 45 5.04 33.34 -46.87
CA GLN A 45 5.53 34.50 -47.67
C GLN A 45 5.70 35.85 -46.89
N ASN A 46 6.88 36.46 -47.10
CA ASN A 46 7.22 37.89 -47.36
C ASN A 46 7.11 39.07 -46.35
N ARG A 47 8.31 39.70 -46.16
CA ARG A 47 8.72 41.15 -46.22
C ARG A 47 8.10 42.14 -45.20
N SER A 48 8.78 43.18 -44.65
CA SER A 48 10.10 43.82 -44.83
C SER A 48 10.43 44.79 -43.68
N SER A 49 11.73 45.16 -43.54
CA SER A 49 12.32 46.48 -43.11
C SER A 49 12.05 46.97 -41.66
N LEU A 50 13.00 47.44 -40.81
CA LEU A 50 14.25 48.21 -40.97
C LEU A 50 15.14 48.09 -39.70
N GLN A 51 16.46 48.07 -39.92
CA GLN A 51 17.57 48.75 -39.21
C GLN A 51 17.53 49.04 -37.70
N ASP A 52 18.51 48.55 -36.94
CA ASP A 52 19.68 49.35 -36.52
C ASP A 52 20.75 48.48 -35.82
N THR A 53 22.01 48.90 -35.97
CA THR A 53 23.25 48.25 -35.54
C THR A 53 23.57 48.58 -34.07
N ASP A 54 24.20 47.65 -33.34
CA ASP A 54 25.55 47.87 -32.76
C ASP A 54 26.04 46.75 -31.82
N HIS A 55 27.32 46.43 -32.03
CA HIS A 55 28.37 45.97 -31.11
C HIS A 55 28.22 44.71 -30.21
N LEU A 56 28.83 43.63 -30.73
CA LEU A 56 29.85 42.77 -30.09
C LEU A 56 29.87 42.65 -28.55
N ALA A 57 29.47 41.47 -28.05
CA ALA A 57 30.18 40.78 -26.97
C ALA A 57 29.99 39.26 -27.10
N ASN A 58 31.03 38.63 -27.61
CA ASN A 58 31.22 37.20 -27.71
C ASN A 58 31.31 36.60 -26.30
N THR A 59 30.29 35.85 -25.87
CA THR A 59 30.44 34.88 -24.77
C THR A 59 29.83 33.56 -25.24
N SER A 60 30.71 32.63 -25.60
CA SER A 60 30.38 31.24 -25.83
C SER A 60 29.80 30.66 -24.54
N GLN A 61 28.47 30.54 -24.48
CA GLN A 61 27.83 29.72 -23.46
C GLN A 61 28.09 28.26 -23.81
N ASP A 62 29.01 27.67 -23.06
CA ASP A 62 29.23 26.24 -22.98
C ASP A 62 27.90 25.52 -22.66
N PRO A 63 27.39 24.65 -23.56
CA PRO A 63 26.15 23.90 -23.32
C PRO A 63 26.23 22.93 -22.13
N GLY A 64 27.44 22.72 -21.58
CA GLY A 64 27.69 21.81 -20.46
C GLY A 64 27.41 22.39 -19.06
N LYS A 65 27.09 23.69 -18.93
CA LYS A 65 26.96 24.35 -17.61
C LYS A 65 25.52 24.57 -17.13
N LEU A 66 24.54 23.99 -17.81
CA LEU A 66 23.11 24.14 -17.52
C LEU A 66 22.43 22.81 -17.16
N ARG A 67 23.06 21.95 -16.35
CA ARG A 67 22.35 20.87 -15.64
C ARG A 67 23.17 20.25 -14.50
N MET A 68 23.53 21.05 -13.52
CA MET A 68 23.88 20.59 -12.18
C MET A 68 23.29 21.58 -11.18
N GLU A 69 21.99 21.88 -11.34
CA GLU A 69 21.20 22.12 -10.14
C GLU A 69 21.43 20.90 -9.27
N LEU A 70 22.07 21.13 -8.13
CA LEU A 70 22.18 20.17 -7.04
C LEU A 70 20.85 19.41 -6.99
N ILE A 71 20.86 18.14 -7.38
CA ILE A 71 19.78 17.23 -7.00
C ILE A 71 19.87 17.24 -5.49
N GLN A 72 19.05 18.09 -4.87
CA GLN A 72 18.91 18.12 -3.43
C GLN A 72 18.63 16.68 -3.06
N ASP A 73 19.44 16.11 -2.17
CA ASP A 73 19.22 14.77 -1.67
C ASP A 73 17.81 14.76 -1.05
N THR A 74 16.84 14.30 -1.84
CA THR A 74 15.40 14.28 -1.53
C THR A 74 15.04 13.00 -0.80
N SER A 75 16.04 12.17 -0.46
CA SER A 75 15.84 10.96 0.32
C SER A 75 15.55 11.33 1.78
N ARG A 76 14.55 10.66 2.37
CA ARG A 76 14.20 10.78 3.81
C ARG A 76 13.78 12.19 4.29
N PRO A 77 12.76 12.82 3.68
CA PRO A 77 12.28 14.12 4.16
C PRO A 77 11.76 14.05 5.61
N PRO A 78 11.81 15.15 6.37
CA PRO A 78 11.19 15.22 7.69
C PRO A 78 9.66 15.04 7.58
N LEU A 79 9.04 14.61 8.68
CA LEU A 79 7.58 14.54 8.77
C LEU A 79 6.98 15.95 8.79
N VAL A 80 5.79 16.08 8.22
CA VAL A 80 5.00 17.31 8.20
C VAL A 80 3.82 17.14 9.14
N ASN A 81 3.60 18.10 10.05
CA ASN A 81 2.47 18.06 10.96
C ASN A 81 1.22 18.62 10.27
N VAL A 82 0.15 17.83 10.23
CA VAL A 82 -1.17 18.25 9.75
C VAL A 82 -2.20 18.01 10.85
N LYS A 83 -2.80 19.09 11.37
CA LYS A 83 -3.79 19.05 12.47
C LYS A 83 -3.33 18.24 13.69
N GLY A 84 -2.06 18.34 14.05
CA GLY A 84 -1.46 17.60 15.18
C GLY A 84 -0.91 16.21 14.81
N VAL A 85 -1.12 15.74 13.58
CA VAL A 85 -0.68 14.41 13.13
C VAL A 85 0.60 14.53 12.29
N PRO A 86 1.73 13.97 12.71
CA PRO A 86 2.93 13.91 11.89
C PRO A 86 2.76 12.91 10.73
N LEU A 87 2.98 13.35 9.49
CA LEU A 87 2.80 12.55 8.28
C LEU A 87 4.03 12.62 7.38
N ILE A 88 4.20 11.60 6.54
CA ILE A 88 5.14 11.66 5.42
C ILE A 88 4.80 12.89 4.56
N LYS A 89 5.81 13.69 4.22
CA LYS A 89 5.67 14.94 3.45
C LYS A 89 4.72 14.79 2.26
N TYR A 90 4.96 13.78 1.42
CA TYR A 90 4.16 13.56 0.22
C TYR A 90 2.70 13.19 0.52
N PHE A 91 2.43 12.48 1.62
CA PHE A 91 1.07 12.13 1.99
C PHE A 91 0.32 13.37 2.52
N ALA A 92 1.00 14.22 3.30
CA ALA A 92 0.46 15.49 3.74
C ALA A 92 0.04 16.38 2.56
N GLU A 93 0.82 16.41 1.48
CA GLU A 93 0.50 17.15 0.25
C GLU A 93 -0.77 16.65 -0.48
N THR A 94 -1.25 15.44 -0.18
CA THR A 94 -2.50 14.91 -0.78
C THR A 94 -3.74 15.18 0.04
N LEU A 95 -3.62 15.66 1.27
CA LEU A 95 -4.72 15.62 2.21
C LEU A 95 -5.92 16.48 1.82
N GLU A 96 -5.73 17.58 1.09
CA GLU A 96 -6.87 18.35 0.56
C GLU A 96 -7.67 17.54 -0.46
N LEU A 97 -6.99 16.78 -1.33
CA LEU A 97 -7.66 15.88 -2.28
C LEU A 97 -8.34 14.71 -1.56
N VAL A 98 -7.68 14.16 -0.52
CA VAL A 98 -8.24 13.08 0.30
C VAL A 98 -9.50 13.55 1.00
N LYS A 99 -9.49 14.74 1.60
CA LYS A 99 -10.63 15.32 2.31
C LYS A 99 -11.89 15.40 1.44
N ASP A 100 -11.73 15.70 0.16
CA ASP A 100 -12.83 15.81 -0.81
C ASP A 100 -13.23 14.47 -1.45
N PHE A 101 -12.56 13.37 -1.09
CA PHE A 101 -12.84 12.03 -1.61
C PHE A 101 -14.29 11.61 -1.31
N GLN A 102 -14.98 11.10 -2.34
CA GLN A 102 -16.34 10.60 -2.24
C GLN A 102 -16.33 9.07 -2.14
N ALA A 103 -16.58 8.58 -0.93
CA ALA A 103 -16.81 7.17 -0.69
C ALA A 103 -18.12 6.71 -1.34
N TRP A 104 -18.15 5.45 -1.78
CA TRP A 104 -19.35 4.79 -2.28
C TRP A 104 -19.96 3.92 -1.17
N PRO A 105 -21.28 3.71 -1.14
CA PRO A 105 -21.92 2.91 -0.09
C PRO A 105 -21.40 1.47 0.03
N ASP A 106 -20.90 0.90 -1.07
CA ASP A 106 -20.38 -0.46 -1.15
C ASP A 106 -18.85 -0.55 -1.08
N ASP A 107 -18.15 0.55 -0.81
CA ASP A 107 -16.73 0.52 -0.48
C ASP A 107 -16.49 -0.31 0.79
N ILE A 108 -15.28 -0.84 0.90
CA ILE A 108 -14.76 -1.46 2.12
C ILE A 108 -13.45 -0.76 2.49
N LEU A 109 -13.44 -0.13 3.67
CA LEU A 109 -12.26 0.54 4.18
C LEU A 109 -11.44 -0.40 5.07
N ILE A 110 -10.21 -0.67 4.67
CA ILE A 110 -9.20 -1.38 5.45
C ILE A 110 -8.35 -0.33 6.18
N SER A 111 -8.58 -0.19 7.48
CA SER A 111 -7.88 0.80 8.32
C SER A 111 -6.98 0.11 9.34
N THR A 112 -5.79 0.66 9.55
CA THR A 112 -4.83 0.12 10.51
C THR A 112 -3.87 1.20 10.97
N TYR A 113 -3.36 1.12 12.20
CA TYR A 113 -2.08 1.77 12.47
C TYR A 113 -0.97 1.08 11.66
N PRO A 114 0.04 1.78 11.12
CA PRO A 114 1.10 1.17 10.35
C PRO A 114 1.70 -0.08 11.00
N LYS A 115 1.97 -1.09 10.18
CA LYS A 115 2.61 -2.36 10.58
C LYS A 115 1.77 -3.30 11.45
N SER A 116 0.45 -3.09 11.49
CA SER A 116 -0.50 -3.94 12.21
C SER A 116 -1.09 -5.10 11.39
N GLY A 117 -0.58 -5.35 10.17
CA GLY A 117 -1.04 -6.46 9.32
C GLY A 117 -1.87 -6.06 8.11
N THR A 118 -1.80 -4.79 7.68
CA THR A 118 -2.61 -4.24 6.57
C THR A 118 -2.53 -5.05 5.29
N THR A 119 -1.33 -5.37 4.81
CA THR A 119 -1.16 -6.16 3.57
C THR A 119 -1.75 -7.56 3.70
N TRP A 120 -1.62 -8.16 4.88
CA TRP A 120 -2.19 -9.48 5.14
C TRP A 120 -3.71 -9.44 5.09
N LEU A 121 -4.31 -8.47 5.78
CA LEU A 121 -5.75 -8.22 5.73
C LEU A 121 -6.23 -7.88 4.31
N SER A 122 -5.51 -7.03 3.59
CA SER A 122 -5.83 -6.66 2.20
C SER A 122 -5.87 -7.88 1.28
N GLU A 123 -4.92 -8.81 1.41
CA GLU A 123 -4.94 -10.04 0.61
C GLU A 123 -6.10 -10.96 1.00
N ILE A 124 -6.39 -11.11 2.29
CA ILE A 124 -7.54 -11.88 2.78
C ILE A 124 -8.85 -11.32 2.19
N VAL A 125 -9.06 -10.01 2.30
CA VAL A 125 -10.29 -9.33 1.86
C VAL A 125 -10.43 -9.39 0.33
N ASP A 126 -9.35 -9.22 -0.43
CA ASP A 126 -9.36 -9.37 -1.90
C ASP A 126 -9.67 -10.81 -2.33
N MET A 127 -9.07 -11.81 -1.66
CA MET A 127 -9.39 -13.21 -1.92
C MET A 127 -10.85 -13.53 -1.61
N ILE A 128 -11.40 -13.03 -0.49
CA ILE A 128 -12.83 -13.21 -0.17
C ILE A 128 -13.70 -12.56 -1.24
N GLN A 129 -13.38 -11.33 -1.66
CA GLN A 129 -14.13 -10.61 -2.68
C GLN A 129 -14.17 -11.36 -4.02
N LYS A 130 -13.07 -12.06 -4.36
CA LYS A 130 -12.91 -12.88 -5.57
C LYS A 130 -13.34 -14.34 -5.40
N GLY A 131 -13.96 -14.71 -4.27
CA GLY A 131 -14.46 -16.06 -4.02
C GLY A 131 -13.35 -17.12 -3.84
N GLY A 132 -12.17 -16.70 -3.37
CA GLY A 132 -10.99 -17.55 -3.20
C GLY A 132 -10.21 -17.84 -4.48
N ASP A 133 -10.50 -17.11 -5.58
CA ASP A 133 -9.81 -17.25 -6.87
C ASP A 133 -8.41 -16.64 -6.81
N GLN A 134 -7.41 -17.50 -6.63
CA GLN A 134 -6.01 -17.11 -6.51
C GLN A 134 -5.47 -16.47 -7.80
N GLU A 135 -5.87 -16.94 -8.98
CA GLU A 135 -5.35 -16.43 -10.25
C GLU A 135 -5.70 -14.96 -10.41
N LYS A 136 -6.94 -14.58 -10.08
CA LYS A 136 -7.37 -13.17 -10.04
C LYS A 136 -6.63 -12.32 -9.01
N CYS A 137 -6.15 -12.89 -7.91
CA CYS A 137 -5.35 -12.17 -6.91
C CYS A 137 -3.90 -11.98 -7.35
N GLN A 138 -3.41 -12.82 -8.27
CA GLN A 138 -2.01 -12.81 -8.75
C GLN A 138 -1.78 -11.97 -10.01
N GLN A 139 -2.83 -11.43 -10.63
CA GLN A 139 -2.72 -10.62 -11.85
C GLN A 139 -2.10 -9.23 -11.61
N THR A 140 -2.18 -8.70 -10.40
CA THR A 140 -1.79 -7.31 -10.13
C THR A 140 -1.28 -7.15 -8.69
N PRO A 141 -0.25 -6.31 -8.45
CA PRO A 141 0.22 -6.04 -7.10
C PRO A 141 -0.86 -5.49 -6.15
N ILE A 142 -0.72 -5.84 -4.86
CA ILE A 142 -1.69 -5.51 -3.80
C ILE A 142 -1.95 -4.01 -3.67
N HIS A 143 -0.96 -3.16 -3.93
CA HIS A 143 -1.10 -1.71 -3.82
C HIS A 143 -1.94 -1.08 -4.94
N LEU A 144 -2.19 -1.82 -6.02
CA LEU A 144 -3.12 -1.44 -7.09
C LEU A 144 -4.50 -2.09 -6.91
N ARG A 145 -4.55 -3.32 -6.37
CA ARG A 145 -5.81 -4.01 -6.05
C ARG A 145 -6.55 -3.38 -4.87
N VAL A 146 -5.79 -2.92 -3.88
CA VAL A 146 -6.29 -2.21 -2.69
C VAL A 146 -5.58 -0.87 -2.62
N PRO A 147 -6.03 0.13 -3.39
CA PRO A 147 -5.37 1.42 -3.45
C PRO A 147 -5.26 2.09 -2.07
N PHE A 148 -4.13 2.76 -1.86
CA PHE A 148 -3.82 3.40 -0.59
C PHE A 148 -4.24 4.87 -0.63
N LEU A 149 -5.31 5.23 0.07
CA LEU A 149 -6.05 6.49 -0.04
C LEU A 149 -5.15 7.74 -0.07
N GLU A 150 -4.32 7.93 0.94
CA GLU A 150 -3.44 9.10 1.10
C GLU A 150 -2.06 8.96 0.42
N PHE A 151 -1.89 7.94 -0.44
CA PHE A 151 -0.59 7.65 -1.02
C PHE A 151 -0.21 8.65 -2.11
N LYS A 152 1.02 9.17 -1.99
CA LYS A 152 1.74 9.88 -3.03
C LYS A 152 3.23 9.66 -2.85
N VAL A 153 3.90 9.34 -3.96
CA VAL A 153 5.35 9.36 -4.09
C VAL A 153 5.65 9.85 -5.52
N PRO A 154 6.64 10.73 -5.74
CA PRO A 154 7.01 11.16 -7.08
C PRO A 154 7.25 9.97 -8.03
N GLY A 155 6.64 10.01 -9.21
CA GLY A 155 6.78 8.96 -10.23
C GLY A 155 5.84 7.75 -10.07
N ILE A 156 4.99 7.70 -9.04
CA ILE A 156 3.95 6.68 -8.87
C ILE A 156 2.56 7.35 -8.87
N PRO A 157 1.54 6.76 -9.53
CA PRO A 157 0.17 7.28 -9.48
C PRO A 157 -0.33 7.49 -8.05
N LEU A 158 -1.14 8.54 -7.86
CA LEU A 158 -1.72 8.83 -6.56
C LEU A 158 -2.73 7.75 -6.17
N GLY A 159 -2.90 7.53 -4.86
CA GLY A 159 -3.92 6.61 -4.34
C GLY A 159 -5.32 6.93 -4.86
N ILE A 160 -5.71 8.21 -4.78
CA ILE A 160 -7.00 8.70 -5.26
C ILE A 160 -7.18 8.51 -6.77
N GLU A 161 -6.12 8.72 -7.57
CA GLU A 161 -6.18 8.50 -9.02
C GLU A 161 -6.39 7.02 -9.35
N THR A 162 -5.73 6.14 -8.60
CA THR A 162 -5.93 4.69 -8.72
C THR A 162 -7.37 4.31 -8.35
N LEU A 163 -7.93 4.91 -7.29
CA LEU A 163 -9.31 4.68 -6.85
C LEU A 163 -10.36 5.10 -7.88
N LYS A 164 -10.09 6.13 -8.70
CA LYS A 164 -11.02 6.54 -9.78
C LYS A 164 -11.22 5.45 -10.83
N ASN A 165 -10.21 4.61 -11.05
CA ASN A 165 -10.22 3.53 -12.03
C ASN A 165 -10.48 2.16 -11.40
N THR A 166 -10.72 2.09 -10.09
CA THR A 166 -10.97 0.83 -9.38
C THR A 166 -12.46 0.49 -9.45
N PRO A 167 -12.84 -0.69 -9.99
CA PRO A 167 -14.24 -1.07 -10.09
C PRO A 167 -14.86 -1.33 -8.72
N ALA A 168 -16.17 -1.11 -8.61
CA ALA A 168 -16.94 -1.44 -7.41
C ALA A 168 -17.10 -2.98 -7.24
N PRO A 169 -17.20 -3.50 -6.00
CA PRO A 169 -16.97 -2.77 -4.75
C PRO A 169 -15.48 -2.48 -4.54
N ARG A 170 -15.09 -1.28 -4.10
CA ARG A 170 -13.67 -0.93 -3.96
C ARG A 170 -13.15 -1.36 -2.59
N LEU A 171 -11.95 -1.95 -2.57
CA LEU A 171 -11.18 -2.14 -1.35
C LEU A 171 -10.21 -0.96 -1.20
N ILE A 172 -10.29 -0.25 -0.09
CA ILE A 172 -9.53 0.98 0.13
C ILE A 172 -8.66 0.82 1.37
N LYS A 173 -7.36 1.05 1.25
CA LYS A 173 -6.43 1.03 2.38
C LYS A 173 -6.24 2.45 2.92
N THR A 174 -6.15 2.59 4.26
CA THR A 174 -5.65 3.82 4.89
C THR A 174 -4.93 3.55 6.22
N HIS A 175 -4.11 4.51 6.62
CA HIS A 175 -3.54 4.61 7.97
C HIS A 175 -3.94 5.91 8.67
N LEU A 176 -4.85 6.69 8.09
CA LEU A 176 -5.25 7.97 8.66
C LEU A 176 -5.95 7.79 10.00
N PRO A 177 -5.62 8.62 11.00
CA PRO A 177 -6.46 8.75 12.19
C PRO A 177 -7.82 9.34 11.81
N LEU A 178 -8.80 9.17 12.69
CA LEU A 178 -10.18 9.62 12.47
C LEU A 178 -10.29 11.14 12.25
N SER A 179 -9.36 11.93 12.77
CA SER A 179 -9.32 13.38 12.53
C SER A 179 -9.00 13.76 11.07
N LEU A 180 -8.50 12.82 10.28
CA LEU A 180 -8.07 13.02 8.89
C LEU A 180 -8.82 12.14 7.88
N ILE A 181 -9.66 11.21 8.32
CA ILE A 181 -10.47 10.38 7.42
C ILE A 181 -11.50 11.25 6.68
N PRO A 182 -11.79 11.00 5.39
CA PRO A 182 -12.86 11.70 4.69
C PRO A 182 -14.22 11.47 5.34
N GLN A 183 -14.97 12.55 5.56
CA GLN A 183 -16.29 12.48 6.22
C GLN A 183 -17.28 11.61 5.43
N SER A 184 -17.13 11.51 4.11
CA SER A 184 -17.96 10.68 3.23
C SER A 184 -17.98 9.20 3.64
N PHE A 185 -16.90 8.64 4.21
CA PHE A 185 -16.90 7.26 4.72
C PHE A 185 -17.88 7.08 5.90
N LEU A 186 -17.99 8.09 6.76
CA LEU A 186 -18.88 8.06 7.91
C LEU A 186 -20.33 8.29 7.50
N ASP A 187 -20.55 9.22 6.58
CA ASP A 187 -21.87 9.58 6.08
C ASP A 187 -22.51 8.44 5.29
N GLN A 188 -21.72 7.76 4.43
CA GLN A 188 -22.17 6.62 3.62
C GLN A 188 -22.23 5.29 4.38
N LYS A 189 -21.90 5.27 5.68
CA LYS A 189 -21.85 4.04 6.50
C LYS A 189 -21.00 2.93 5.88
N VAL A 190 -19.88 3.32 5.25
CA VAL A 190 -18.91 2.37 4.68
C VAL A 190 -18.46 1.38 5.74
N LYS A 191 -18.47 0.09 5.39
CA LYS A 191 -17.95 -0.97 6.24
C LYS A 191 -16.45 -0.77 6.41
N VAL A 192 -15.99 -0.81 7.66
CA VAL A 192 -14.58 -0.74 8.01
C VAL A 192 -14.12 -2.09 8.54
N ILE A 193 -12.99 -2.58 8.06
CA ILE A 193 -12.27 -3.69 8.70
C ILE A 193 -10.99 -3.10 9.29
N TYR A 194 -10.92 -3.04 10.62
CA TYR A 194 -9.78 -2.52 11.36
C TYR A 194 -8.98 -3.67 11.95
N VAL A 195 -7.65 -3.70 11.73
CA VAL A 195 -6.78 -4.62 12.46
C VAL A 195 -5.78 -3.87 13.34
N ALA A 196 -5.83 -4.19 14.64
CA ALA A 196 -4.91 -3.72 15.65
C ALA A 196 -3.83 -4.78 15.89
N ARG A 197 -2.66 -4.36 16.36
CA ARG A 197 -1.58 -5.26 16.77
C ARG A 197 -0.92 -4.70 18.02
N ASN A 198 -0.40 -5.57 18.88
CA ASN A 198 0.30 -5.16 20.10
C ASN A 198 1.40 -4.15 19.80
N ALA A 199 1.49 -3.12 20.65
CA ALA A 199 2.35 -1.97 20.41
C ALA A 199 3.83 -2.33 20.32
N LYS A 200 4.28 -3.35 21.07
CA LYS A 200 5.69 -3.77 21.13
C LYS A 200 6.17 -4.34 19.80
N ASP A 201 5.41 -5.26 19.20
CA ASP A 201 5.72 -5.76 17.86
C ASP A 201 5.55 -4.69 16.79
N VAL A 202 4.57 -3.80 16.94
CA VAL A 202 4.37 -2.67 16.02
C VAL A 202 5.62 -1.80 15.98
N VAL A 203 6.14 -1.33 17.12
CA VAL A 203 7.30 -0.43 17.14
C VAL A 203 8.55 -1.08 16.54
N VAL A 204 8.80 -2.37 16.83
CA VAL A 204 9.93 -3.11 16.22
C VAL A 204 9.74 -3.28 14.72
N SER A 205 8.53 -3.61 14.28
CA SER A 205 8.23 -3.71 12.86
C SER A 205 8.31 -2.36 12.15
N TYR A 206 7.97 -1.27 12.83
CA TYR A 206 7.96 0.07 12.27
C TYR A 206 9.38 0.63 12.15
N TYR A 207 10.22 0.41 13.15
CA TYR A 207 11.64 0.75 13.11
C TYR A 207 12.33 0.14 11.88
N ASN A 208 12.13 -1.16 11.64
CA ASN A 208 12.70 -1.84 10.48
C ASN A 208 12.09 -1.36 9.15
N PHE A 209 10.82 -0.97 9.15
CA PHE A 209 10.19 -0.38 7.97
C PHE A 209 10.73 1.01 7.65
N TYR A 210 10.97 1.86 8.65
CA TYR A 210 11.63 3.17 8.47
C TYR A 210 13.01 3.03 7.81
N LYS A 211 13.78 2.00 8.19
CA LYS A 211 15.10 1.73 7.58
C LYS A 211 15.00 1.43 6.09
N MET A 212 14.04 0.61 5.66
CA MET A 212 13.94 0.19 4.25
C MET A 212 13.11 1.14 3.36
N ALA A 213 12.09 1.81 3.91
CA ALA A 213 11.20 2.69 3.15
C ALA A 213 11.69 4.14 3.20
N LYS A 214 12.40 4.55 2.15
CA LYS A 214 13.15 5.83 2.04
C LYS A 214 12.29 7.10 2.03
N VAL A 215 10.96 6.94 1.99
CA VAL A 215 9.98 8.03 2.18
C VAL A 215 9.86 8.51 3.63
N HIS A 216 10.31 7.71 4.59
CA HIS A 216 10.37 8.09 6.00
C HIS A 216 11.69 8.81 6.31
N PRO A 217 11.71 9.71 7.30
CA PRO A 217 12.97 10.23 7.82
C PRO A 217 13.85 9.10 8.38
N ASP A 218 15.13 9.38 8.58
CA ASP A 218 16.03 8.43 9.25
C ASP A 218 15.47 8.06 10.65
N PRO A 219 15.26 6.77 10.95
CA PRO A 219 14.79 6.36 12.26
C PRO A 219 15.82 6.60 13.38
N GLY A 220 17.11 6.70 13.06
CA GLY A 220 18.20 6.76 14.03
C GLY A 220 18.40 5.43 14.77
N THR A 221 18.90 5.52 16.01
CA THR A 221 19.05 4.34 16.87
C THR A 221 17.70 3.78 17.32
N TRP A 222 17.69 2.51 17.71
CA TRP A 222 16.50 1.85 18.24
C TRP A 222 15.93 2.60 19.46
N GLU A 223 16.80 3.01 20.38
CA GLU A 223 16.46 3.74 21.60
C GLU A 223 15.70 5.03 21.26
N ASN A 224 16.25 5.84 20.36
CA ASN A 224 15.64 7.10 19.96
C ASN A 224 14.33 6.89 19.21
N PHE A 225 14.22 5.83 18.41
CA PHE A 225 12.99 5.50 17.71
C PHE A 225 11.89 5.05 18.67
N LEU A 226 12.21 4.25 19.68
CA LEU A 226 11.26 3.82 20.72
C LEU A 226 10.69 5.04 21.45
N GLU A 227 11.52 6.02 21.82
CA GLU A 227 11.06 7.27 22.46
C GLU A 227 10.12 8.08 21.56
N LYS A 228 10.48 8.24 20.27
CA LYS A 228 9.62 8.90 19.28
C LYS A 228 8.28 8.17 19.13
N PHE A 229 8.31 6.84 19.10
CA PHE A 229 7.10 6.03 19.02
C PHE A 229 6.21 6.23 20.24
N MET A 230 6.76 6.12 21.45
CA MET A 230 6.02 6.30 22.70
C MET A 230 5.39 7.69 22.77
N THR A 231 6.08 8.73 22.30
CA THR A 231 5.58 10.12 22.30
C THR A 231 4.72 10.48 21.08
N GLY A 232 4.47 9.54 20.16
CA GLY A 232 3.66 9.77 18.95
C GLY A 232 4.34 10.66 17.90
N GLN A 233 5.67 10.78 17.91
CA GLN A 233 6.48 11.57 16.97
C GLN A 233 6.97 10.75 15.77
N VAL A 234 6.20 9.73 15.38
CA VAL A 234 6.41 8.90 14.18
C VAL A 234 5.26 9.12 13.20
N SER A 235 5.40 8.74 11.93
CA SER A 235 4.36 8.95 10.92
C SER A 235 3.04 8.31 11.37
N TYR A 236 1.93 9.02 11.12
CA TYR A 236 0.58 8.74 11.62
C TYR A 236 0.36 8.95 13.12
N GLY A 237 1.37 9.40 13.86
CA GLY A 237 1.24 9.82 15.24
C GLY A 237 1.20 8.67 16.25
N SER A 238 0.39 8.87 17.31
CA SER A 238 0.30 7.98 18.46
C SER A 238 -0.44 6.69 18.14
N TRP A 239 0.24 5.55 18.28
CA TRP A 239 -0.39 4.23 18.23
C TRP A 239 -1.54 4.10 19.25
N TYR A 240 -1.32 4.61 20.47
CA TYR A 240 -2.31 4.54 21.56
C TYR A 240 -3.61 5.23 21.18
N GLN A 241 -3.51 6.47 20.66
CA GLN A 241 -4.68 7.21 20.22
C GLN A 241 -5.37 6.48 19.06
N HIS A 242 -4.59 6.03 18.07
CA HIS A 242 -5.12 5.39 16.87
C HIS A 242 -5.92 4.12 17.19
N VAL A 243 -5.39 3.22 18.02
CA VAL A 243 -6.13 1.98 18.35
C VAL A 243 -7.40 2.25 19.17
N VAL A 244 -7.35 3.22 20.09
CA VAL A 244 -8.48 3.58 20.94
C VAL A 244 -9.58 4.29 20.15
N GLU A 245 -9.25 5.28 19.32
CA GLU A 245 -10.28 6.06 18.61
C GLU A 245 -11.05 5.20 17.60
N TRP A 246 -10.36 4.28 16.90
CA TRP A 246 -11.01 3.33 15.99
C TRP A 246 -11.82 2.26 16.75
N TRP A 247 -11.42 1.92 17.98
CA TRP A 247 -12.22 1.06 18.86
C TRP A 247 -13.51 1.76 19.29
N GLU A 248 -13.43 3.02 19.71
CA GLU A 248 -14.61 3.81 20.06
C GLU A 248 -15.53 4.05 18.85
N LEU A 249 -14.99 4.18 17.64
CA LEU A 249 -15.80 4.25 16.42
C LEU A 249 -16.61 2.97 16.20
N SER A 250 -16.06 1.79 16.52
CA SER A 250 -16.74 0.51 16.33
C SER A 250 -18.06 0.37 17.09
N LYS A 251 -18.24 1.14 18.16
CA LYS A 251 -19.46 1.18 18.96
C LYS A 251 -20.63 1.89 18.26
N ARG A 252 -20.35 2.66 17.20
CA ARG A 252 -21.33 3.57 16.55
C ARG A 252 -21.27 3.59 15.02
N HIS A 253 -20.39 2.79 14.41
CA HIS A 253 -20.21 2.67 12.96
C HIS A 253 -19.95 1.19 12.62
N PRO A 254 -20.31 0.69 11.43
CA PRO A 254 -20.01 -0.69 11.03
C PRO A 254 -18.50 -0.92 10.90
N VAL A 255 -17.85 -1.26 12.01
CA VAL A 255 -16.43 -1.59 12.08
C VAL A 255 -16.27 -3.01 12.60
N LEU A 256 -15.64 -3.87 11.81
CA LEU A 256 -15.10 -5.14 12.28
C LEU A 256 -13.72 -4.88 12.86
N TYR A 257 -13.61 -4.87 14.19
CA TYR A 257 -12.33 -4.72 14.89
C TYR A 257 -11.68 -6.09 15.12
N LEU A 258 -10.46 -6.26 14.63
CA LEU A 258 -9.67 -7.49 14.67
C LEU A 258 -8.34 -7.24 15.39
N PHE A 259 -7.76 -8.31 15.93
CA PHE A 259 -6.41 -8.32 16.47
C PHE A 259 -5.52 -9.20 15.61
N PHE A 260 -4.35 -8.69 15.20
CA PHE A 260 -3.35 -9.42 14.44
C PHE A 260 -3.01 -10.76 15.13
N GLU A 261 -2.97 -10.74 16.46
CA GLU A 261 -2.69 -11.90 17.30
C GLU A 261 -3.77 -12.98 17.16
N ASP A 262 -5.04 -12.61 17.11
CA ASP A 262 -6.13 -13.56 16.93
C ASP A 262 -6.12 -14.15 15.51
N VAL A 263 -5.87 -13.32 14.48
CA VAL A 263 -5.71 -13.81 13.10
C VAL A 263 -4.51 -14.76 13.00
N LYS A 264 -3.44 -14.53 13.77
CA LYS A 264 -2.28 -15.42 13.84
C LYS A 264 -2.58 -16.73 14.57
N LYS A 265 -3.40 -16.69 15.61
CA LYS A 265 -3.76 -17.84 16.44
C LYS A 265 -4.73 -18.78 15.74
N ASP A 266 -5.78 -18.23 15.14
CA ASP A 266 -6.81 -18.98 14.42
C ASP A 266 -7.24 -18.22 13.14
N PRO A 267 -6.44 -18.31 12.06
CA PRO A 267 -6.74 -17.59 10.82
C PRO A 267 -8.07 -18.03 10.21
N LYS A 268 -8.46 -19.31 10.36
CA LYS A 268 -9.70 -19.84 9.77
C LYS A 268 -10.91 -19.12 10.35
N LYS A 269 -10.99 -19.04 11.68
CA LYS A 269 -12.07 -18.36 12.40
C LYS A 269 -12.14 -16.86 12.04
N GLU A 270 -11.01 -16.16 12.04
CA GLU A 270 -11.02 -14.72 11.75
C GLU A 270 -11.36 -14.43 10.28
N ILE A 271 -10.93 -15.29 9.34
CA ILE A 271 -11.31 -15.18 7.91
C ILE A 271 -12.82 -15.41 7.72
N GLN A 272 -13.42 -16.38 8.42
CA GLN A 272 -14.88 -16.60 8.41
C GLN A 272 -15.62 -15.35 8.91
N LYS A 273 -15.17 -14.77 10.02
CA LYS A 273 -15.73 -13.53 10.57
C LYS A 273 -15.66 -12.36 9.59
N ILE A 274 -14.54 -12.22 8.86
CA ILE A 274 -14.39 -11.21 7.81
C ILE A 274 -15.39 -11.46 6.66
N ALA A 275 -15.48 -12.70 6.20
CA ALA A 275 -16.38 -13.09 5.10
C ALA A 275 -17.85 -12.80 5.44
N GLU A 276 -18.28 -13.14 6.65
CA GLU A 276 -19.61 -12.81 7.18
C GLU A 276 -19.84 -11.30 7.23
N PHE A 277 -18.90 -10.53 7.79
CA PHE A 277 -19.01 -9.08 7.87
C PHE A 277 -19.10 -8.40 6.49
N MET A 278 -18.37 -8.93 5.51
CA MET A 278 -18.46 -8.48 4.11
C MET A 278 -19.79 -8.85 3.44
N GLY A 279 -20.61 -9.72 4.05
CA GLY A 279 -21.83 -10.25 3.45
C GLY A 279 -21.54 -11.28 2.35
N ARG A 280 -20.40 -11.97 2.45
CA ARG A 280 -19.91 -12.96 1.48
C ARG A 280 -19.46 -14.23 2.21
N PRO A 281 -20.36 -14.96 2.89
CA PRO A 281 -20.00 -16.24 3.51
C PRO A 281 -19.47 -17.19 2.44
N LEU A 282 -18.41 -17.94 2.76
CA LEU A 282 -17.74 -18.85 1.83
C LEU A 282 -17.76 -20.29 2.38
N PRO A 283 -17.86 -21.30 1.50
CA PRO A 283 -17.66 -22.70 1.86
C PRO A 283 -16.33 -22.94 2.59
N GLU A 284 -16.31 -23.93 3.47
CA GLU A 284 -15.15 -24.24 4.32
C GLU A 284 -13.88 -24.53 3.51
N ASP A 285 -13.99 -25.22 2.38
CA ASP A 285 -12.87 -25.52 1.49
C ASP A 285 -12.28 -24.25 0.84
N VAL A 286 -13.11 -23.24 0.57
CA VAL A 286 -12.67 -21.93 0.07
C VAL A 286 -11.92 -21.19 1.18
N ILE A 287 -12.45 -21.19 2.40
CA ILE A 287 -11.79 -20.58 3.57
C ILE A 287 -10.41 -21.22 3.78
N ASP A 288 -10.31 -22.56 3.74
CA ASP A 288 -9.04 -23.27 3.92
C ASP A 288 -8.02 -22.90 2.84
N ARG A 289 -8.45 -22.71 1.59
CA ARG A 289 -7.59 -22.16 0.53
C ARG A 289 -7.10 -20.76 0.86
N ILE A 290 -7.99 -19.86 1.30
CA ILE A 290 -7.60 -18.49 1.68
C ILE A 290 -6.59 -18.52 2.83
N VAL A 291 -6.79 -19.35 3.85
CA VAL A 291 -5.83 -19.54 4.96
C VAL A 291 -4.45 -19.93 4.43
N GLN A 292 -4.38 -20.91 3.53
CA GLN A 292 -3.12 -21.37 2.96
C GLN A 292 -2.41 -20.29 2.15
N HIS A 293 -3.11 -19.63 1.23
CA HIS A 293 -2.53 -18.63 0.32
C HIS A 293 -2.18 -17.31 1.00
N THR A 294 -2.88 -16.95 2.06
CA THR A 294 -2.59 -15.77 2.87
C THR A 294 -1.63 -16.07 4.03
N SER A 295 -1.11 -17.30 4.13
CA SER A 295 -0.05 -17.60 5.11
C SER A 295 1.19 -16.73 4.85
N PHE A 296 1.89 -16.35 5.92
CA PHE A 296 3.09 -15.52 5.82
C PHE A 296 4.13 -16.09 4.84
N LYS A 297 4.32 -17.42 4.83
CA LYS A 297 5.23 -18.10 3.90
C LYS A 297 4.84 -17.83 2.45
N LYS A 298 3.58 -18.07 2.09
CA LYS A 298 3.07 -17.86 0.73
C LYS A 298 3.12 -16.40 0.31
N MET A 299 2.70 -15.47 1.18
CA MET A 299 2.74 -14.05 0.88
C MET A 299 4.17 -13.50 0.74
N LYS A 300 5.13 -14.01 1.52
CA LYS A 300 6.54 -13.64 1.40
C LYS A 300 7.13 -13.99 0.03
N GLU A 301 6.76 -15.14 -0.50
CA GLU A 301 7.19 -15.63 -1.83
C GLU A 301 6.43 -14.95 -2.98
N ASN A 302 5.25 -14.38 -2.71
CA ASN A 302 4.38 -13.80 -3.74
C ASN A 302 4.77 -12.34 -4.09
N PRO A 303 5.30 -12.05 -5.30
CA PRO A 303 5.69 -10.70 -5.72
C PRO A 303 4.50 -9.73 -5.75
N MET A 304 3.26 -10.23 -5.87
CA MET A 304 2.06 -9.39 -5.86
C MET A 304 1.66 -8.94 -4.46
N THR A 305 2.33 -9.41 -3.40
CA THR A 305 2.02 -9.01 -2.02
C THR A 305 3.25 -8.58 -1.21
N ASN A 306 4.44 -9.05 -1.56
CA ASN A 306 5.66 -8.82 -0.78
C ASN A 306 6.33 -7.45 -1.04
N TYR A 307 5.78 -6.62 -1.94
CA TYR A 307 6.31 -5.31 -2.35
C TYR A 307 7.67 -5.33 -3.07
N SER A 308 8.14 -6.48 -3.59
CA SER A 308 9.40 -6.56 -4.34
C SER A 308 9.35 -5.85 -5.70
N THR A 309 8.16 -5.51 -6.19
CA THR A 309 7.96 -4.77 -7.45
C THR A 309 8.09 -3.25 -7.29
N ILE A 310 8.25 -2.76 -6.06
CA ILE A 310 8.46 -1.33 -5.80
C ILE A 310 9.95 -1.01 -6.01
N PRO A 311 10.30 0.11 -6.68
CA PRO A 311 11.68 0.53 -6.88
C PRO A 311 12.48 0.64 -5.57
N SER A 312 13.76 0.27 -5.62
CA SER A 312 14.67 0.24 -4.45
C SER A 312 14.97 1.63 -3.87
N GLU A 313 14.75 2.67 -4.67
CA GLU A 313 14.81 4.09 -4.32
C GLU A 313 13.67 4.47 -3.36
N ILE A 314 12.60 3.67 -3.32
CA ILE A 314 11.44 3.85 -2.43
C ILE A 314 11.46 2.81 -1.31
N MET A 315 11.66 1.52 -1.64
CA MET A 315 11.69 0.41 -0.69
C MET A 315 12.90 -0.50 -0.94
N ASP A 316 13.90 -0.38 -0.07
CA ASP A 316 15.15 -1.14 -0.18
C ASP A 316 15.10 -2.43 0.65
N HIS A 317 14.63 -3.50 0.03
CA HIS A 317 14.47 -4.80 0.70
C HIS A 317 15.78 -5.44 1.15
N SER A 318 16.94 -4.97 0.66
CA SER A 318 18.25 -5.45 1.11
C SER A 318 18.56 -4.99 2.54
N ILE A 319 18.04 -3.84 2.96
CA ILE A 319 18.18 -3.29 4.32
C ILE A 319 17.26 -4.03 5.30
N SER A 320 16.00 -4.20 4.91
CA SER A 320 15.02 -5.03 5.62
C SER A 320 13.92 -5.42 4.65
N PRO A 321 13.59 -6.71 4.50
CA PRO A 321 12.47 -7.11 3.66
C PRO A 321 11.14 -6.62 4.24
N PHE A 322 10.19 -6.26 3.39
CA PHE A 322 8.83 -5.88 3.81
C PHE A 322 8.14 -7.02 4.58
N MET A 323 8.20 -8.23 4.01
CA MET A 323 7.76 -9.47 4.66
C MET A 323 8.84 -9.99 5.60
N ARG A 324 9.01 -9.31 6.74
CA ARG A 324 10.14 -9.51 7.67
C ARG A 324 10.08 -10.83 8.44
N LYS A 325 9.17 -10.95 9.42
CA LYS A 325 9.04 -12.14 10.28
C LYS A 325 7.61 -12.68 10.44
N GLY A 326 6.59 -11.81 10.52
CA GLY A 326 5.19 -12.26 10.55
C GLY A 326 4.80 -13.11 11.79
N ILE A 327 5.43 -12.84 12.94
CA ILE A 327 5.19 -13.54 14.21
C ILE A 327 4.70 -12.57 15.30
N VAL A 328 4.05 -13.09 16.32
CA VAL A 328 3.71 -12.37 17.56
C VAL A 328 4.82 -12.64 18.58
N GLY A 329 5.30 -11.60 19.27
CA GLY A 329 6.32 -11.72 20.31
C GLY A 329 7.76 -11.51 19.84
N ASP A 330 7.99 -11.09 18.59
CA ASP A 330 9.36 -10.83 18.10
C ASP A 330 10.03 -9.68 18.84
N TRP A 331 9.24 -8.77 19.42
CA TRP A 331 9.73 -7.63 20.17
C TRP A 331 10.72 -8.00 21.29
N LYS A 332 10.60 -9.22 21.87
CA LYS A 332 11.53 -9.74 22.89
C LYS A 332 12.98 -9.84 22.40
N ASN A 333 13.20 -9.94 21.08
CA ASN A 333 14.53 -9.98 20.47
C ASN A 333 15.16 -8.59 20.28
N THR A 334 14.49 -7.51 20.71
CA THR A 334 14.95 -6.13 20.45
C THR A 334 14.85 -5.27 21.70
N PHE A 335 13.77 -5.41 22.49
CA PHE A 335 13.64 -4.68 23.75
C PHE A 335 14.67 -5.16 24.77
N THR A 336 15.36 -4.22 25.40
CA THR A 336 16.03 -4.51 26.68
C THR A 336 15.01 -4.59 27.82
N VAL A 337 15.38 -5.19 28.94
CA VAL A 337 14.52 -5.26 30.13
C VAL A 337 14.10 -3.87 30.59
N ALA A 338 15.05 -2.94 30.68
CA ALA A 338 14.78 -1.55 31.09
C ALA A 338 13.84 -0.82 30.12
N GLN A 339 14.01 -1.00 28.81
CA GLN A 339 13.09 -0.45 27.80
C GLN A 339 11.69 -1.06 27.95
N ASN A 340 11.60 -2.37 28.22
CA ASN A 340 10.31 -3.03 28.42
C ASN A 340 9.56 -2.51 29.64
N GLU A 341 10.23 -2.41 30.80
CA GLU A 341 9.62 -1.90 32.03
C GLU A 341 9.13 -0.45 31.86
N ARG A 342 9.94 0.40 31.23
CA ARG A 342 9.56 1.78 30.93
C ARG A 342 8.36 1.84 29.98
N PHE A 343 8.37 1.02 28.93
CA PHE A 343 7.29 0.95 27.97
C PHE A 343 5.98 0.48 28.64
N ASP A 344 6.04 -0.55 29.49
CA ASP A 344 4.88 -1.08 30.20
C ASP A 344 4.26 -0.05 31.15
N ALA A 345 5.08 0.76 31.82
CA ALA A 345 4.61 1.86 32.67
C ALA A 345 3.88 2.96 31.86
N ASP A 346 4.45 3.39 30.73
CA ASP A 346 3.82 4.35 29.81
C ASP A 346 2.53 3.80 29.18
N TYR A 347 2.58 2.54 28.75
CA TYR A 347 1.44 1.82 28.17
C TYR A 347 0.27 1.76 29.13
N LYS A 348 0.52 1.35 30.39
CA LYS A 348 -0.52 1.31 31.43
C LYS A 348 -1.18 2.66 31.65
N LYS A 349 -0.40 3.75 31.61
CA LYS A 349 -0.93 5.11 31.73
C LYS A 349 -1.80 5.48 30.52
N LYS A 350 -1.30 5.27 29.30
CA LYS A 350 -1.97 5.71 28.06
C LYS A 350 -3.16 4.87 27.64
N MET A 351 -3.17 3.59 28.01
CA MET A 351 -4.30 2.68 27.77
C MET A 351 -5.27 2.62 28.94
N SER A 352 -5.05 3.40 30.01
CA SER A 352 -5.99 3.47 31.12
C SER A 352 -7.36 3.96 30.65
N GLY A 353 -8.42 3.26 31.07
CA GLY A 353 -9.80 3.56 30.67
C GLY A 353 -10.23 2.97 29.32
N SER A 354 -9.35 2.27 28.61
CA SER A 354 -9.73 1.47 27.44
C SER A 354 -9.97 0.01 27.84
N ASP A 355 -10.99 -0.61 27.26
CA ASP A 355 -11.28 -2.06 27.40
C ASP A 355 -10.54 -2.92 26.36
N LEU A 356 -9.57 -2.34 25.64
CA LEU A 356 -8.76 -3.06 24.66
C LEU A 356 -7.73 -3.96 25.36
N HIS A 357 -7.67 -5.22 24.93
CA HIS A 357 -6.71 -6.21 25.41
C HIS A 357 -5.85 -6.74 24.27
N PHE A 358 -4.54 -6.54 24.37
CA PHE A 358 -3.57 -7.00 23.39
C PHE A 358 -2.72 -8.14 23.94
N GLN A 359 -2.52 -9.18 23.13
CA GLN A 359 -1.61 -10.29 23.46
C GLN A 359 -0.19 -9.93 22.98
N ASN A 360 0.81 -10.05 23.84
CA ASN A 360 2.20 -9.74 23.47
C ASN A 360 2.97 -10.99 22.97
N GLU A 361 2.35 -12.17 23.05
CA GLU A 361 2.85 -13.47 22.60
C GLU A 361 1.68 -14.44 22.42
N LEU A 362 1.89 -15.54 21.69
CA LEU A 362 0.89 -16.57 21.41
C LEU A 362 1.30 -17.93 21.95
#